data_AF-A5KUC7-F1
#
_entry.id   AF-A5KUC7-F1
#
_cell.length_a   1.000
_cell.length_b   1.000
_cell.length_c   1.000
_cell.angle_alpha   90.00
_cell.angle_beta   90.00
_cell.angle_gamma   90.00
#
_symmetry.space_group_name_H-M   'P 1'
#
loop_
_entity.id
_entity.type
_entity.pdbx_description
1 polymer ?
#
loop_
_entity_poly.entity_id
_entity_poly.type
_entity_poly.pdbx_seq_one_letter_code
_entity_poly.pdbx_strand_id
1 'polypeptide(L)'
;MSNIVFIGTSLDGYIADKNGGLDWLQAIPNPEGDDMGYNAHIDRIDALVMGRNTMDMVLSFGIDWPYTKPVYVLSNTLTEVPKEV
;
A
#
# COMPACT_ATOMS: atom_id res chain seq x y z
N MET A 1 4.59 9.60 -19.76
CA MET A 1 4.10 9.28 -18.40
C MET A 1 4.01 7.77 -18.28
N SER A 2 4.46 7.22 -17.14
CA SER A 2 4.50 5.77 -16.90
C SER A 2 3.62 5.43 -15.70
N ASN A 3 2.78 4.41 -15.85
CA ASN A 3 2.06 3.80 -14.74
C ASN A 3 2.87 2.59 -14.29
N ILE A 4 3.17 2.51 -12.99
CA ILE A 4 4.10 1.52 -12.44
C ILE A 4 3.40 0.81 -11.29
N VAL A 5 3.62 -0.51 -11.18
CA VAL A 5 3.18 -1.32 -10.04
C VAL A 5 4.40 -1.71 -9.22
N PHE A 6 4.31 -1.53 -7.91
CA PHE A 6 5.28 -2.01 -6.92
C PHE A 6 4.49 -2.71 -5.81
N ILE A 7 4.61 -4.04 -5.68
CA ILE A 7 3.73 -4.84 -4.81
C ILE A 7 4.41 -6.11 -4.30
N GLY A 8 4.09 -6.52 -3.07
CA GLY A 8 4.42 -7.84 -2.54
C GLY A 8 3.33 -8.86 -2.89
N THR A 9 3.72 -10.07 -3.27
CA THR A 9 2.79 -11.15 -3.62
C THR A 9 3.27 -12.50 -3.07
N SER A 10 2.34 -13.38 -2.74
CA SER A 10 2.62 -14.79 -2.54
C SER A 10 3.09 -15.42 -3.84
N LEU A 11 3.70 -16.62 -3.73
CA LEU A 11 4.20 -17.38 -4.88
C LEU A 11 3.10 -17.73 -5.90
N ASP A 12 1.88 -17.95 -5.41
CA ASP A 12 0.68 -18.25 -6.21
C ASP A 12 -0.12 -17.01 -6.63
N GLY A 13 0.40 -15.80 -6.39
CA GLY A 13 -0.12 -14.56 -6.99
C GLY A 13 -1.16 -13.79 -6.14
N TYR A 14 -1.28 -14.07 -4.85
CA TYR A 14 -2.18 -13.35 -3.94
C TYR A 14 -1.46 -12.23 -3.18
N ILE A 15 -2.17 -11.13 -2.95
CA ILE A 15 -1.64 -9.95 -2.23
C ILE A 15 -2.17 -9.83 -0.79
N ALA A 16 -3.14 -10.66 -0.43
CA ALA A 16 -3.70 -10.80 0.91
C ALA A 16 -4.17 -12.25 1.10
N ASP A 17 -4.24 -12.73 2.34
CA ASP A 17 -4.75 -14.06 2.63
C ASP A 17 -6.28 -14.15 2.47
N LYS A 18 -6.85 -15.34 2.73
CA LYS A 18 -8.29 -15.60 2.59
C LYS A 18 -9.18 -14.79 3.53
N ASN A 19 -8.61 -14.27 4.61
CA ASN A 19 -9.27 -13.40 5.58
C ASN A 19 -8.95 -11.91 5.33
N GLY A 20 -8.19 -11.59 4.27
CA GLY A 20 -7.72 -10.25 3.96
C GLY A 20 -6.47 -9.82 4.74
N GLY A 21 -5.82 -10.74 5.47
CA GLY A 21 -4.65 -10.46 6.29
C GLY A 21 -3.35 -10.36 5.49
N LEU A 22 -2.38 -9.68 6.10
CA LEU A 22 -1.05 -9.42 5.54
C LEU A 22 0.10 -10.01 6.38
N ASP A 23 -0.20 -10.78 7.43
CA ASP A 23 0.80 -11.33 8.36
C ASP A 23 1.87 -12.16 7.66
N TRP A 24 1.52 -12.80 6.54
CA TRP A 24 2.45 -13.57 5.72
C TRP A 24 3.61 -12.72 5.16
N LEU A 25 3.46 -11.40 5.03
CA LEU A 25 4.56 -10.49 4.65
C LEU A 25 5.69 -10.48 5.70
N GLN A 26 5.39 -10.81 6.95
CA GLN A 26 6.36 -10.88 8.05
C GLN A 26 6.96 -12.28 8.24
N ALA A 27 6.58 -13.25 7.40
CA ALA A 27 7.08 -14.62 7.50
C ALA A 27 8.58 -14.74 7.19
N ILE A 28 9.13 -13.80 6.42
CA ILE A 28 10.56 -13.70 6.14
C ILE A 28 11.15 -12.58 7.03
N PRO A 29 12.07 -12.91 7.96
CA PRO A 29 12.67 -11.90 8.83
C PRO A 29 13.45 -10.85 8.06
N ASN A 30 13.28 -9.58 8.43
CA ASN A 30 14.06 -8.44 7.91
C ASN A 30 14.72 -7.67 9.08
N PRO A 31 15.69 -8.27 9.80
CA PRO A 31 16.25 -7.68 11.02
C PRO A 31 17.08 -6.41 10.77
N GLU A 32 17.64 -6.27 9.56
CA GLU A 32 18.44 -5.12 9.16
C GLU A 32 17.58 -3.98 8.57
N GLY A 33 16.29 -4.23 8.35
CA GLY A 33 15.38 -3.25 7.76
C GLY A 33 15.73 -2.90 6.31
N ASP A 34 16.07 -3.90 5.50
CA ASP A 34 16.30 -3.70 4.06
C ASP A 34 15.06 -3.04 3.43
N ASP A 35 15.30 -1.98 2.66
CA ASP A 35 14.31 -1.16 1.97
C ASP A 35 13.57 -1.95 0.88
N MET A 36 14.24 -2.95 0.29
CA MET A 36 13.72 -3.73 -0.84
C MET A 36 13.25 -2.85 -2.04
N GLY A 37 13.75 -1.62 -2.15
CA GLY A 37 13.47 -0.68 -3.24
C GLY A 37 12.27 0.26 -3.04
N TYR A 38 11.60 0.22 -1.89
CA TYR A 38 10.42 1.06 -1.62
C TYR A 38 10.76 2.57 -1.64
N ASN A 39 11.80 3.00 -0.92
CA ASN A 39 12.17 4.41 -0.82
C ASN A 39 12.55 4.98 -2.20
N ALA A 40 13.37 4.26 -2.96
CA ALA A 40 13.75 4.67 -4.31
C ALA A 40 12.54 4.75 -5.27
N HIS A 41 11.55 3.87 -5.08
CA HIS A 41 10.31 3.91 -5.85
C HIS A 41 9.45 5.14 -5.50
N ILE A 42 9.20 5.38 -4.21
CA ILE A 42 8.40 6.52 -3.73
C ILE A 42 9.03 7.86 -4.10
N ASP A 43 10.35 7.99 -4.00
CA ASP A 43 11.06 9.23 -4.37
C ASP A 43 10.88 9.58 -5.85
N ARG A 44 10.87 8.54 -6.71
CA ARG A 44 10.78 8.68 -8.17
C ARG A 44 9.38 9.05 -8.66
N ILE A 45 8.31 8.68 -7.94
CA ILE A 45 6.94 8.92 -8.39
C ILE A 45 6.42 10.30 -7.97
N ASP A 46 5.47 10.81 -8.74
CA ASP A 46 4.81 12.08 -8.48
C ASP A 46 3.58 11.91 -7.55
N ALA A 47 2.86 10.79 -7.69
CA ALA A 47 1.64 10.49 -6.96
C ALA A 47 1.32 8.99 -7.00
N LEU A 48 0.39 8.56 -6.14
CA LEU A 48 -0.13 7.19 -6.10
C LEU A 48 -1.59 7.19 -6.58
N VAL A 49 -2.01 6.08 -7.18
CA VAL A 49 -3.43 5.76 -7.44
C VAL A 49 -3.74 4.42 -6.78
N MET A 50 -4.76 4.37 -5.93
CA MET A 50 -5.20 3.14 -5.27
C MET A 50 -6.72 3.01 -5.23
N GLY A 51 -7.22 1.80 -4.96
CA GLY A 51 -8.64 1.57 -4.72
C GLY A 51 -9.01 1.74 -3.24
N ARG A 52 -10.32 1.81 -2.96
CA ARG A 52 -10.85 1.91 -1.58
C ARG A 52 -10.34 0.81 -0.66
N ASN A 53 -10.34 -0.46 -1.11
CA ASN A 53 -9.89 -1.58 -0.29
C ASN A 53 -8.45 -1.41 0.22
N THR A 54 -7.57 -0.83 -0.60
CA THR A 54 -6.19 -0.53 -0.19
C THR A 54 -6.12 0.64 0.78
N MET A 55 -6.91 1.70 0.56
CA MET A 55 -7.01 2.83 1.49
C MET A 55 -7.50 2.36 2.87
N ASP A 56 -8.59 1.59 2.91
CA ASP A 56 -9.17 1.06 4.15
C ASP A 56 -8.18 0.16 4.89
N MET A 57 -7.41 -0.65 4.16
CA MET A 57 -6.34 -1.47 4.74
C MET A 57 -5.24 -0.62 5.37
N VAL A 58 -4.75 0.43 4.70
CA VAL A 58 -3.72 1.32 5.25
C VAL A 58 -4.24 2.02 6.52
N LEU A 59 -5.47 2.52 6.50
CA LEU A 59 -6.09 3.14 7.68
C LEU A 59 -6.26 2.15 8.85
N SER A 60 -6.43 0.86 8.57
CA SER A 60 -6.58 -0.18 9.59
C SER A 60 -5.30 -0.49 10.37
N PHE A 61 -4.13 -0.09 9.87
CA PHE A 61 -2.85 -0.35 10.54
C PHE A 61 -2.66 0.44 11.83
N GLY A 62 -3.44 1.51 12.06
CA GLY A 62 -3.31 2.32 13.28
C GLY A 62 -1.97 3.06 13.39
N ILE A 63 -1.36 3.37 12.24
CA ILE A 63 -0.13 4.16 12.11
C ILE A 63 -0.43 5.52 11.48
N ASP A 64 0.51 6.45 11.56
CA ASP A 64 0.44 7.69 10.78
C ASP A 64 0.43 7.38 9.28
N TRP A 65 -0.26 8.23 8.50
CA TRP A 65 -0.37 8.05 7.06
C TRP A 65 1.02 7.93 6.41
N PRO A 66 1.35 6.80 5.75
CA PRO A 66 2.73 6.46 5.43
C PRO A 66 3.25 7.12 4.14
N TYR A 67 2.40 7.84 3.40
CA TYR A 67 2.75 8.39 2.10
C TYR A 67 2.98 9.90 2.16
N THR A 68 4.12 10.34 1.63
CA THR A 68 4.49 11.77 1.52
C THR A 68 4.04 12.40 0.21
N LYS A 69 3.58 11.59 -0.76
CA LYS A 69 3.10 12.00 -2.07
C LYS A 69 1.57 12.02 -2.09
N PRO A 70 0.92 12.82 -2.96
CA PRO A 70 -0.53 12.79 -3.12
C PRO A 70 -1.03 11.38 -3.49
N VAL A 71 -2.12 10.96 -2.84
CA VAL A 71 -2.78 9.69 -3.11
C VAL A 71 -4.16 9.96 -3.70
N TYR A 72 -4.40 9.46 -4.91
CA TYR A 72 -5.70 9.51 -5.56
C TYR A 72 -6.43 8.18 -5.37
N VAL A 73 -7.61 8.23 -4.74
CA VAL A 73 -8.42 7.04 -4.52
C VAL A 73 -9.46 6.90 -5.63
N LEU A 74 -9.35 5.85 -6.43
CA LEU A 74 -10.31 5.54 -7.48
C LEU A 74 -11.55 4.88 -6.85
N SER A 75 -12.69 5.55 -6.93
CA SER A 75 -13.94 5.07 -6.34
C SER A 75 -15.15 5.64 -7.06
N ASN A 76 -16.15 4.79 -7.31
CA ASN A 76 -17.47 5.21 -7.81
C ASN A 76 -18.49 5.46 -6.69
N THR A 77 -18.13 5.24 -5.41
CA THR A 77 -19.08 5.30 -4.28
C THR A 77 -18.59 6.17 -3.12
N LEU A 78 -17.32 6.57 -3.12
CA LEU A 78 -16.75 7.38 -2.05
C LEU A 78 -17.08 8.83 -2.35
N THR A 79 -17.84 9.48 -1.47
CA THR A 79 -18.31 10.86 -1.66
C THR A 79 -17.50 11.87 -0.86
N GLU A 80 -16.79 11.42 0.17
CA GLU A 80 -15.95 12.24 1.04
C GLU A 80 -14.68 11.48 1.41
N VAL A 81 -13.59 12.21 1.66
CA VAL A 81 -12.33 11.63 2.13
C VAL A 81 -12.46 11.37 3.64
N PRO A 82 -12.05 10.18 4.14
CA PRO A 82 -12.02 9.91 5.57
C PRO A 82 -11.18 10.94 6.34
N LYS A 83 -11.54 11.22 7.60
CA LYS A 83 -10.86 12.25 8.41
C LYS A 83 -9.55 11.74 9.03
N GLU A 84 -9.33 10.44 8.97
CA GLU A 84 -8.21 9.70 9.55
C GLU A 84 -6.96 9.73 8.65
N VAL A 85 -7.04 10.36 7.46
CA VAL A 85 -5.92 10.55 6.52
C VAL A 85 -5.17 11.85 6.82
#